data_AF-A0A959RYD1-F1
#
_entry.id   AF-A0A959RYD1-F1
#
_cell.length_a   1.000
_cell.length_b   1.000
_cell.length_c   1.000
_cell.angle_alpha   90.00
_cell.angle_beta   90.00
_cell.angle_gamma   90.00
#
_symmetry.space_group_name_H-M   'P 1'
#
loop_
_entity.id
_entity.type
_entity.pdbx_description
1 polymer ?
#
loop_
_entity_poly.entity_id
_entity_poly.type
_entity_poly.pdbx_seq_one_letter_code
_entity_poly.pdbx_strand_id
1 'polypeptide(L)'
;NYFDKSKLFIFCGGPTFDIMFPVAKAILDSEAYKSMHKFFKLFDDYLNKGKINRSLLPEIKYFKSLLSQYGLRNIREERLLELKDKIFAISLIKDKVVPPESVINTLNGSQKKIPIRTMITDFPYNYSHETPFPVDKNQREIVNVNFENIFGLASSFLV
;
A
#
# COMPACT_ATOMS: atom_id res chain seq x y z
N ASN A 1 3.61 14.77 20.60
CA ASN A 1 2.57 13.84 20.09
C ASN A 1 3.19 12.46 19.99
N TYR A 2 2.46 11.36 20.25
CA TYR A 2 3.06 10.01 20.26
C TYR A 2 3.59 9.54 18.89
N PHE A 3 3.03 10.06 17.79
CA PHE A 3 3.34 9.61 16.42
C PHE A 3 4.21 10.60 15.62
N ASP A 4 4.75 11.65 16.25
CA ASP A 4 5.50 12.69 15.52
C ASP A 4 6.77 12.15 14.83
N LYS A 5 7.35 11.10 15.39
CA LYS A 5 8.56 10.44 14.85
C LYS A 5 8.26 9.15 14.09
N SER A 6 6.99 8.73 13.99
CA SER A 6 6.63 7.51 13.29
C SER A 6 6.90 7.63 11.79
N LYS A 7 7.52 6.59 11.23
CA LYS A 7 7.79 6.41 9.81
C LYS A 7 7.12 5.13 9.32
N LEU A 8 6.86 5.05 8.02
CA LEU A 8 6.21 3.93 7.35
C LEU A 8 7.09 3.45 6.19
N PHE A 9 7.58 2.22 6.28
CA PHE A 9 8.17 1.50 5.16
C PHE A 9 7.14 0.54 4.58
N ILE A 10 7.01 0.52 3.26
CA ILE A 10 6.01 -0.28 2.53
C ILE A 10 6.74 -1.18 1.53
N PHE A 11 6.52 -2.49 1.61
CA PHE A 11 7.02 -3.45 0.62
C PHE A 11 5.85 -4.15 -0.06
N CYS A 12 5.80 -4.11 -1.40
CA CYS A 12 4.69 -4.65 -2.20
C CYS A 12 3.31 -4.12 -1.75
N GLY A 13 3.20 -2.82 -1.47
CA GLY A 13 1.98 -2.23 -0.90
C GLY A 13 1.84 -0.74 -1.25
N GLY A 14 0.88 -0.08 -0.62
CA GLY A 14 0.67 1.37 -0.75
C GLY A 14 -0.29 1.90 -1.82
N PRO A 15 -0.90 1.11 -2.73
CA PRO A 15 -1.92 1.64 -3.62
C PRO A 15 -3.27 1.83 -2.89
N THR A 16 -4.21 2.54 -3.50
CA THR A 16 -5.61 2.48 -3.07
C THR A 16 -6.23 1.11 -3.33
N PHE A 17 -7.24 0.76 -2.54
CA PHE A 17 -7.86 -0.56 -2.56
C PHE A 17 -8.48 -0.95 -3.91
N ASP A 18 -8.97 0.01 -4.69
CA ASP A 18 -9.62 -0.22 -5.98
C ASP A 18 -8.67 -0.47 -7.15
N ILE A 19 -7.36 -0.24 -6.97
CA ILE A 19 -6.33 -0.45 -8.01
C ILE A 19 -5.26 -1.47 -7.59
N MET A 20 -5.53 -2.23 -6.53
CA MET A 20 -4.88 -3.52 -6.28
C MET A 20 -5.72 -4.64 -6.90
N PHE A 21 -5.08 -5.76 -7.19
CA PHE A 21 -5.71 -6.97 -7.71
C PHE A 21 -5.59 -8.09 -6.67
N PRO A 22 -6.30 -7.98 -5.53
CA PRO A 22 -6.13 -8.88 -4.38
C PRO A 22 -6.71 -10.28 -4.62
N VAL A 23 -7.42 -10.48 -5.73
CA VAL A 23 -8.02 -11.77 -6.05
C VAL A 23 -6.93 -12.72 -6.51
N ALA A 24 -6.39 -13.47 -5.56
CA ALA A 24 -5.48 -14.57 -5.77
C ALA A 24 -5.84 -15.69 -4.78
N LYS A 25 -5.60 -16.95 -5.16
CA LYS A 25 -5.97 -18.14 -4.36
C LYS A 25 -5.46 -18.07 -2.91
N ALA A 26 -4.35 -17.38 -2.67
CA ALA A 26 -3.71 -17.25 -1.38
C ALA A 26 -3.95 -15.90 -0.66
N ILE A 27 -4.68 -14.96 -1.27
CA ILE A 27 -4.84 -13.58 -0.75
C ILE A 27 -6.29 -13.30 -0.39
N LEU A 28 -7.17 -13.32 -1.39
CA LEU A 28 -8.59 -13.07 -1.18
C LEU A 28 -9.39 -13.83 -2.25
N ASP A 29 -10.36 -14.64 -1.82
CA ASP A 29 -11.28 -15.24 -2.77
C ASP A 29 -12.26 -14.20 -3.35
N SER A 30 -12.90 -14.55 -4.47
CA SER A 30 -13.78 -13.62 -5.17
C SER A 30 -15.02 -13.22 -4.37
N GLU A 31 -15.53 -14.09 -3.49
CA GLU A 31 -16.72 -13.80 -2.69
C GLU A 31 -16.37 -12.90 -1.50
N ALA A 32 -15.23 -13.14 -0.84
CA ALA A 32 -14.69 -12.22 0.15
C ALA A 32 -14.43 -10.83 -0.47
N TYR A 33 -13.88 -10.77 -1.69
CA TYR A 33 -13.65 -9.50 -2.40
C TYR A 33 -14.95 -8.73 -2.63
N LYS A 34 -15.98 -9.42 -3.16
CA LYS A 34 -17.31 -8.83 -3.39
C LYS A 34 -17.94 -8.35 -2.08
N SER A 35 -17.85 -9.14 -1.02
CA SER A 35 -18.40 -8.79 0.29
C SER A 35 -17.72 -7.55 0.87
N MET A 36 -16.40 -7.48 0.82
CA MET A 36 -15.63 -6.33 1.30
C MET A 36 -15.90 -5.07 0.48
N HIS A 37 -15.96 -5.20 -0.84
CA HIS A 37 -16.32 -4.09 -1.72
C HIS A 37 -17.75 -3.57 -1.46
N LYS A 38 -18.70 -4.48 -1.19
CA LYS A 38 -20.07 -4.12 -0.77
C LYS A 38 -20.07 -3.40 0.58
N PHE A 39 -19.28 -3.87 1.55
CA PHE A 39 -19.15 -3.22 2.85
C PHE A 39 -18.65 -1.78 2.71
N PHE A 40 -17.60 -1.55 1.91
CA PHE A 40 -17.06 -0.21 1.70
C PHE A 40 -18.02 0.74 0.97
N LYS A 41 -18.84 0.22 0.03
CA LYS A 41 -19.90 1.01 -0.61
C LYS A 41 -20.97 1.49 0.37
N LEU A 42 -21.29 0.67 1.36
CA LEU A 42 -22.30 0.96 2.39
C LEU A 42 -21.70 1.59 3.65
N PHE A 43 -20.41 1.95 3.63
CA PHE A 43 -19.68 2.35 4.82
C PHE A 43 -20.27 3.60 5.48
N ASP A 44 -20.67 4.60 4.69
CA ASP A 44 -21.31 5.81 5.20
C ASP A 44 -22.66 5.52 5.85
N ASP A 45 -23.47 4.62 5.26
CA ASP A 45 -24.74 4.19 5.84
C ASP A 45 -24.54 3.52 7.19
N TYR A 46 -23.48 2.72 7.34
CA TYR A 46 -23.14 2.10 8.62
C TYR A 46 -22.67 3.12 9.67
N LEU A 47 -21.88 4.12 9.27
CA LEU A 47 -21.42 5.17 10.18
C LEU A 47 -22.56 6.08 10.65
N ASN A 48 -23.53 6.34 9.77
CA ASN A 48 -24.67 7.24 10.04
C ASN A 48 -25.78 6.60 10.88
N LYS A 49 -25.73 5.28 11.13
CA LYS A 49 -26.70 4.59 12.02
C LYS A 49 -26.48 4.86 13.52
N GLY A 50 -25.36 5.50 13.90
CA GLY A 50 -25.06 5.86 15.29
C GLY A 50 -25.52 7.27 15.68
N LYS A 51 -25.61 7.55 16.99
CA LYS A 51 -25.93 8.90 17.53
C LYS A 51 -24.84 9.96 17.30
N ILE A 52 -23.62 9.53 16.98
CA ILE A 52 -22.47 10.40 16.70
C ILE A 52 -22.13 10.24 15.23
N ASN A 53 -22.11 11.34 14.49
CA ASN A 53 -21.71 11.33 13.09
C ASN A 53 -20.17 11.19 12.99
N ARG A 54 -19.69 9.95 13.05
CA ARG A 54 -18.27 9.60 12.98
C ARG A 54 -17.64 9.92 11.60
N SER A 55 -18.44 10.20 10.57
CA SER A 55 -17.94 10.54 9.23
C SER A 55 -17.12 11.85 9.18
N LEU A 56 -17.25 12.69 10.21
CA LEU A 56 -16.52 13.95 10.32
C LEU A 56 -15.09 13.79 10.87
N LEU A 57 -14.76 12.63 11.45
CA LEU A 57 -13.43 12.36 12.01
C LEU A 57 -12.37 12.32 10.89
N PRO A 58 -11.23 13.04 11.03
CA PRO A 58 -10.17 13.05 10.02
C PRO A 58 -9.67 11.65 9.63
N GLU A 59 -9.56 10.74 10.59
CA GLU A 59 -9.11 9.35 10.39
C GLU A 59 -10.03 8.59 9.44
N ILE A 60 -11.34 8.83 9.53
CA ILE A 60 -12.33 8.23 8.63
C ILE A 60 -12.18 8.80 7.22
N LYS A 61 -11.92 10.10 7.08
CA LYS A 61 -11.66 10.72 5.77
C LYS A 61 -10.38 10.17 5.13
N TYR A 62 -9.31 10.05 5.90
CA TYR A 62 -8.06 9.44 5.41
C TYR A 62 -8.26 7.99 5.01
N PHE A 63 -8.94 7.19 5.85
CA PHE A 63 -9.27 5.81 5.52
C PHE A 63 -10.09 5.71 4.21
N LYS A 64 -11.17 6.48 4.09
CA LYS A 64 -12.01 6.51 2.88
C LYS A 64 -11.22 6.94 1.64
N SER A 65 -10.28 7.86 1.80
CA SER A 65 -9.40 8.30 0.72
C SER A 65 -8.48 7.19 0.21
N LEU A 66 -8.24 6.13 0.99
CA LEU A 66 -7.45 4.97 0.57
C LEU A 66 -8.30 3.87 -0.10
N LEU A 67 -9.64 3.99 -0.08
CA LEU A 67 -10.54 3.00 -0.67
C LEU A 67 -10.67 3.14 -2.19
N SER A 68 -10.51 4.37 -2.72
CA SER A 68 -10.56 4.62 -4.15
C SER A 68 -9.54 5.63 -4.64
N GLN A 69 -8.95 5.36 -5.81
CA GLN A 69 -7.99 6.23 -6.46
C GLN A 69 -8.58 7.61 -6.79
N TYR A 70 -9.89 7.67 -7.06
CA TYR A 70 -10.58 8.94 -7.34
C TYR A 70 -11.30 9.50 -6.11
N GLY A 71 -11.68 8.65 -5.15
CA GLY A 71 -12.39 9.05 -3.93
C GLY A 71 -11.51 9.88 -2.99
N LEU A 72 -12.00 11.07 -2.61
CA LEU A 72 -11.33 11.99 -1.67
C LEU A 72 -9.84 12.24 -2.00
N ARG A 73 -9.48 12.20 -3.30
CA ARG A 73 -8.08 12.29 -3.75
C ARG A 73 -7.34 13.50 -3.18
N ASN A 74 -7.95 14.68 -3.19
CA ASN A 74 -7.30 15.89 -2.68
C ASN A 74 -6.91 15.75 -1.21
N ILE A 75 -7.76 15.12 -0.38
CA ILE A 75 -7.47 14.85 1.04
C ILE A 75 -6.29 13.88 1.16
N ARG A 76 -6.27 12.82 0.34
CA ARG A 76 -5.16 11.85 0.32
C ARG A 76 -3.85 12.52 -0.06
N GLU A 77 -3.84 13.27 -1.16
CA GLU A 77 -2.64 13.90 -1.71
C GLU A 77 -2.08 14.98 -0.78
N GLU A 78 -2.93 15.80 -0.18
CA GLU A 78 -2.54 16.77 0.85
C GLU A 78 -1.87 16.05 2.04
N ARG A 79 -2.50 14.99 2.55
CA ARG A 79 -1.95 14.24 3.68
C ARG A 79 -0.65 13.51 3.34
N LEU A 80 -0.53 12.93 2.15
CA LEU A 80 0.70 12.30 1.69
C LEU A 80 1.83 13.32 1.50
N LEU A 81 1.52 14.54 1.07
CA LEU A 81 2.50 15.63 0.96
C LEU A 81 3.05 16.07 2.32
N GLU A 82 2.23 16.06 3.37
CA GLU A 82 2.66 16.28 4.76
C GLU A 82 3.56 15.15 5.27
N LEU A 83 3.29 13.91 4.85
CA LEU A 83 3.98 12.70 5.29
C LEU A 83 5.15 12.29 4.38
N LYS A 84 5.50 13.10 3.36
CA LYS A 84 6.42 12.70 2.28
C LYS A 84 7.75 12.12 2.77
N ASP A 85 8.32 12.70 3.81
CA ASP A 85 9.64 12.33 4.36
C ASP A 85 9.55 11.15 5.35
N LYS A 86 8.33 10.74 5.69
CA LYS A 86 8.02 9.65 6.62
C LYS A 86 7.58 8.38 5.92
N ILE A 87 7.43 8.39 4.60
CA ILE A 87 6.97 7.24 3.82
C ILE A 87 8.06 6.84 2.81
N PHE A 88 8.36 5.54 2.76
CA PHE A 88 9.18 4.95 1.72
C PHE A 88 8.52 3.64 1.26
N ALA A 89 8.33 3.49 -0.04
CA ALA A 89 7.78 2.28 -0.63
C ALA A 89 8.74 1.62 -1.64
N ILE A 90 8.74 0.29 -1.65
CA ILE A 90 9.39 -0.53 -2.68
C ILE A 90 8.35 -1.48 -3.29
N SER A 91 8.27 -1.48 -4.62
CA SER A 91 7.39 -2.36 -5.41
C SER A 91 8.22 -3.29 -6.29
N LEU A 92 7.64 -4.43 -6.69
CA LEU A 92 8.31 -5.38 -7.57
C LEU A 92 7.75 -5.33 -8.98
N ILE A 93 8.60 -5.37 -10.00
CA ILE A 93 8.17 -5.19 -11.39
C ILE A 93 7.21 -6.28 -11.88
N LYS A 94 7.33 -7.51 -11.36
CA LYS A 94 6.45 -8.66 -11.71
C LYS A 94 5.25 -8.81 -10.77
N ASP A 95 5.03 -7.87 -9.84
CA ASP A 95 3.89 -7.93 -8.92
C ASP A 95 2.57 -7.67 -9.66
N LYS A 96 1.72 -8.70 -9.74
CA LYS A 96 0.40 -8.62 -10.37
C LYS A 96 -0.70 -8.23 -9.37
N VAL A 97 -0.45 -8.34 -8.07
CA VAL A 97 -1.41 -8.06 -7.00
C VAL A 97 -1.32 -6.60 -6.61
N VAL A 98 -0.10 -6.08 -6.46
CA VAL A 98 0.20 -4.69 -6.19
C VAL A 98 1.18 -4.16 -7.26
N PRO A 99 0.66 -3.81 -8.45
CA PRO A 99 1.52 -3.33 -9.52
C PRO A 99 2.25 -2.01 -9.16
N PRO A 100 3.51 -1.82 -9.58
CA PRO A 100 4.27 -0.62 -9.27
C PRO A 100 3.59 0.68 -9.69
N GLU A 101 2.88 0.70 -10.82
CA GLU A 101 2.15 1.86 -11.29
C GLU A 101 1.03 2.27 -10.35
N SER A 102 0.34 1.30 -9.73
CA SER A 102 -0.70 1.57 -8.74
C SER A 102 -0.12 2.23 -7.48
N VAL A 103 1.06 1.78 -7.06
CA VAL A 103 1.79 2.36 -5.93
C VAL A 103 2.20 3.80 -6.23
N ILE A 104 2.83 4.04 -7.39
CA ILE A 104 3.28 5.37 -7.80
C ILE A 104 2.10 6.32 -7.97
N ASN A 105 1.03 5.89 -8.63
CA ASN A 105 -0.17 6.72 -8.86
C ASN A 105 -0.85 7.11 -7.54
N THR A 106 -0.71 6.30 -6.50
CA THR A 106 -1.26 6.61 -5.17
C THR A 106 -0.31 7.50 -4.36
N LEU A 107 0.95 7.07 -4.19
CA LEU A 107 1.90 7.71 -3.29
C LEU A 107 2.51 8.99 -3.86
N ASN A 108 2.75 9.05 -5.17
CA ASN A 108 3.29 10.25 -5.82
C ASN A 108 2.19 11.21 -6.31
N GLY A 109 0.92 10.82 -6.16
CA GLY A 109 -0.25 11.56 -6.61
C GLY A 109 -0.47 11.50 -8.12
N SER A 110 -1.65 11.89 -8.59
CA SER A 110 -2.02 11.77 -10.01
C SER A 110 -1.16 12.65 -10.94
N GLN A 111 -0.57 13.72 -10.39
CA GLN A 111 0.35 14.60 -11.10
C GLN A 111 1.84 14.25 -10.87
N LYS A 112 2.14 13.20 -10.09
CA LYS A 112 3.51 12.82 -9.69
C LYS A 112 4.30 13.94 -9.00
N LYS A 113 3.60 14.79 -8.25
CA LYS A 113 4.17 15.96 -7.56
C LYS A 113 4.49 15.71 -6.08
N ILE A 114 4.02 14.60 -5.51
CA ILE A 114 4.31 14.26 -4.12
C ILE A 114 5.65 13.52 -4.09
N PRO A 115 6.70 14.07 -3.46
CA PRO A 115 8.04 13.50 -3.52
C PRO A 115 8.25 12.41 -2.47
N ILE A 116 7.27 11.51 -2.30
CA ILE A 116 7.46 10.28 -1.52
C ILE A 116 8.48 9.40 -2.22
N ARG A 117 9.47 8.90 -1.47
CA ARG A 117 10.47 7.97 -2.00
C ARG A 117 9.79 6.67 -2.41
N THR A 118 9.85 6.34 -3.70
CA THR A 118 9.37 5.07 -4.26
C THR A 118 10.48 4.41 -5.06
N MET A 119 10.62 3.09 -4.95
CA MET A 119 11.57 2.30 -5.74
C MET A 119 10.86 1.12 -6.39
N ILE A 120 11.28 0.78 -7.61
CA ILE A 120 10.85 -0.44 -8.30
C ILE A 120 12.05 -1.37 -8.37
N THR A 121 11.86 -2.62 -7.98
CA THR A 121 12.90 -3.64 -7.99
C THR A 121 12.48 -4.82 -8.87
N ASP A 122 13.43 -5.41 -9.58
CA ASP A 122 13.25 -6.72 -10.21
C ASP A 122 14.29 -7.67 -9.65
N PHE A 123 13.84 -8.80 -9.10
CA PHE A 123 14.76 -9.83 -8.64
C PHE A 123 15.19 -10.75 -9.80
N PRO A 124 16.44 -11.25 -9.79
CA PRO A 124 16.97 -12.13 -10.83
C PRO A 124 16.54 -13.59 -10.65
N TYR A 125 15.33 -13.82 -10.13
CA TYR A 125 14.73 -15.12 -9.92
C TYR A 125 13.22 -15.04 -10.14
N ASN A 126 12.54 -16.18 -10.16
CA ASN A 126 11.08 -16.20 -10.24
C ASN A 126 10.49 -15.85 -8.86
N TYR A 127 9.61 -14.87 -8.82
CA TYR A 127 8.94 -14.44 -7.59
C TYR A 127 7.49 -14.06 -7.89
N SER A 128 6.69 -14.04 -6.84
CA SER A 128 5.33 -13.50 -6.86
C SER A 128 5.14 -12.53 -5.70
N HIS A 129 3.97 -11.89 -5.63
CA HIS A 129 3.59 -11.07 -4.50
C HIS A 129 3.61 -11.84 -3.17
N GLU A 130 3.10 -13.07 -3.20
CA GLU A 130 2.99 -13.96 -2.03
C GLU A 130 4.33 -14.56 -1.63
N THR A 131 5.23 -14.70 -2.61
CA THR A 131 6.54 -15.33 -2.42
C THR A 131 7.64 -14.47 -3.04
N PRO A 132 7.90 -13.26 -2.52
CA PRO A 132 8.92 -12.36 -3.05
C PRO A 132 10.34 -12.87 -2.80
N PHE A 133 10.49 -13.75 -1.79
CA PHE A 133 11.73 -14.42 -1.41
C PHE A 133 11.49 -15.93 -1.31
N PRO A 134 11.49 -16.66 -2.43
CA PRO A 134 11.14 -18.08 -2.46
C PRO A 134 12.20 -18.94 -1.79
N VAL A 135 11.77 -20.04 -1.15
CA VAL A 135 12.67 -21.03 -0.57
C VAL A 135 13.11 -22.01 -1.67
N ASP A 136 14.06 -21.58 -2.49
CA ASP A 136 14.74 -22.42 -3.47
C ASP A 136 16.20 -22.67 -3.03
N LYS A 137 16.57 -23.94 -2.85
CA LYS A 137 17.93 -24.33 -2.44
C LYS A 137 18.98 -23.90 -3.46
N ASN A 138 18.63 -23.86 -4.75
CA ASN A 138 19.57 -23.51 -5.83
C ASN A 138 19.81 -21.99 -5.94
N GLN A 139 18.91 -21.17 -5.39
CA GLN A 139 18.96 -19.71 -5.48
C GLN A 139 19.04 -19.05 -4.09
N ARG A 140 19.29 -19.82 -3.04
CA ARG A 140 19.25 -19.36 -1.65
C ARG A 140 20.13 -18.13 -1.40
N GLU A 141 21.34 -18.12 -1.95
CA GLU A 141 22.27 -17.01 -1.76
C GLU A 141 21.73 -15.72 -2.38
N ILE A 142 21.30 -15.76 -3.64
CA ILE A 142 20.78 -14.57 -4.33
C ILE A 142 19.45 -14.09 -3.73
N VAL A 143 18.59 -15.00 -3.25
CA VAL A 143 17.36 -14.66 -2.54
C VAL A 143 17.68 -13.95 -1.22
N ASN A 144 18.60 -14.49 -0.43
CA ASN A 144 19.01 -13.89 0.85
C ASN A 144 19.63 -12.51 0.65
N VAL A 145 20.51 -12.34 -0.35
CA VAL A 145 21.09 -11.02 -0.66
C VAL A 145 20.01 -9.99 -0.98
N ASN A 146 19.01 -10.36 -1.78
CA ASN A 146 17.91 -9.45 -2.11
C ASN A 146 16.99 -9.16 -0.91
N PHE A 147 16.76 -10.16 -0.05
CA PHE A 147 16.04 -9.96 1.23
C PHE A 147 16.76 -8.95 2.12
N GLU A 148 18.06 -9.16 2.37
CA GLU A 148 18.88 -8.29 3.20
C GLU A 148 18.97 -6.88 2.61
N ASN A 149 19.04 -6.74 1.28
CA ASN A 149 19.02 -5.43 0.62
C ASN A 149 17.72 -4.67 0.89
N ILE A 150 16.56 -5.33 0.74
CA ILE A 150 15.25 -4.69 0.96
C ILE A 150 15.06 -4.31 2.42
N PHE A 151 15.33 -5.24 3.35
CA PHE A 151 15.09 -4.98 4.77
C PHE A 151 16.21 -4.18 5.43
N GLY A 152 17.41 -4.14 4.84
CA GLY A 152 18.46 -3.18 5.17
C GLY A 152 18.09 -1.74 4.81
N LEU A 153 17.40 -1.54 3.69
CA LEU A 153 16.80 -0.23 3.34
C LEU A 153 15.68 0.15 4.32
N ALA A 154 14.84 -0.81 4.71
CA ALA A 154 13.78 -0.61 5.68
C ALA A 154 14.32 -0.21 7.06
N SER A 155 15.30 -0.96 7.58
CA SER A 155 15.90 -0.70 8.88
C SER A 155 16.60 0.65 8.91
N SER A 156 17.37 0.99 7.86
CA SER A 156 18.05 2.28 7.74
C SER A 156 17.06 3.46 7.68
N PHE A 157 15.90 3.26 7.06
CA PHE A 157 14.88 4.32 6.95
C PHE A 157 14.11 4.54 8.25
N LEU A 158 13.78 3.47 8.98
CA LEU A 158 12.89 3.50 10.14
C LEU A 158 13.54 4.01 11.42
N VAL A 159 14.88 4.07 11.49
CA VAL A 159 15.65 4.71 12.58
C VAL A 159 15.53 6.23 12.50
#